data_AF-A0A2N0Z4C0-F1
#
_entry.id   AF-A0A2N0Z4C0-F1
#
_cell.length_a   1.000
_cell.length_b   1.000
_cell.length_c   1.000
_cell.angle_alpha   90.00
_cell.angle_beta   90.00
_cell.angle_gamma   90.00
#
_symmetry.space_group_name_H-M   'P 1'
#
loop_
_entity.id
_entity.type
_entity.pdbx_description
1 polymer ?
#
loop_
_entity_poly.entity_id
_entity_poly.type
_entity_poly.pdbx_seq_one_letter_code
_entity_poly.pdbx_strand_id
1 'polypeptide(L)'
;MHFDPDQHLHIGYYENGFDLEAVAYKVLGEDKWVIFWPNDQKCEFNKNILSSCNFHPYFGYEIFSIQQTDLSYRTGCNHFADWLKASGIME
;
A
#
# COMPACT_ATOMS: atom_id res chain seq x y z
N MET A 1 -6.64 9.79 -10.66
CA MET A 1 -5.71 8.92 -11.41
C MET A 1 -6.52 7.87 -12.14
N HIS A 2 -6.04 7.41 -13.29
CA HIS A 2 -6.60 6.24 -13.96
C HIS A 2 -5.62 5.09 -13.74
N PHE A 3 -6.12 3.98 -13.22
CA PHE A 3 -5.32 2.78 -13.02
C PHE A 3 -5.55 1.82 -14.17
N ASP A 4 -4.53 1.04 -14.49
CA ASP A 4 -4.65 -0.08 -15.40
C ASP A 4 -5.55 -1.14 -14.73
N PRO A 5 -6.69 -1.51 -15.34
CA PRO A 5 -7.65 -2.44 -14.73
C PRO A 5 -7.09 -3.86 -14.57
N ASP A 6 -6.07 -4.22 -15.36
CA ASP A 6 -5.50 -5.57 -15.40
C ASP A 6 -4.25 -5.69 -14.53
N GLN A 7 -3.74 -4.57 -13.98
CA GLN A 7 -2.50 -4.53 -13.21
C GLN A 7 -2.69 -4.01 -11.79
N HIS A 8 -2.81 -4.96 -10.87
CA HIS A 8 -2.71 -4.72 -9.44
C HIS A 8 -1.90 -5.84 -8.78
N LEU A 9 -1.35 -5.54 -7.61
CA LEU A 9 -0.52 -6.46 -6.85
C LEU A 9 -0.84 -6.34 -5.36
N HIS A 10 -1.25 -7.46 -4.76
CA HIS A 10 -1.35 -7.56 -3.31
C HIS A 10 0.06 -7.75 -2.74
N ILE A 11 0.43 -6.90 -1.78
CA ILE A 11 1.73 -6.92 -1.10
C ILE A 11 1.47 -7.05 0.39
N GLY A 12 2.24 -7.91 1.05
CA GLY A 12 1.95 -8.31 2.43
C GLY A 12 3.14 -8.17 3.37
N TYR A 13 2.81 -8.06 4.66
CA TYR A 13 3.75 -8.18 5.77
C TYR A 13 3.17 -9.16 6.79
N TYR A 14 3.85 -10.30 6.96
CA TYR A 14 3.38 -11.45 7.75
C TYR A 14 4.35 -11.86 8.87
N GLU A 15 5.22 -10.95 9.28
CA GLU A 15 6.23 -11.22 10.32
C GLU A 15 5.75 -10.72 11.68
N ASN A 16 6.38 -11.16 12.78
CA ASN A 16 6.12 -10.68 14.14
C ASN A 16 4.65 -10.78 14.60
N GLY A 17 3.89 -11.72 14.04
CA GLY A 17 2.47 -11.92 14.36
C GLY A 17 1.52 -10.96 13.66
N PHE A 18 2.03 -10.14 12.73
CA PHE A 18 1.22 -9.29 11.88
C PHE A 18 0.66 -10.07 10.69
N ASP A 19 -0.52 -9.63 10.23
CA ASP A 19 -1.17 -10.08 8.99
C ASP A 19 -1.72 -8.83 8.29
N LEU A 20 -0.82 -8.12 7.60
CA LEU A 20 -1.11 -6.83 6.98
C LEU A 20 -0.92 -6.92 5.47
N GLU A 21 -1.90 -6.44 4.73
CA GLU A 21 -1.87 -6.38 3.27
C GLU A 21 -2.14 -4.96 2.76
N ALA A 22 -1.46 -4.58 1.69
CA ALA A 22 -1.76 -3.42 0.88
C ALA A 22 -1.93 -3.84 -0.59
N VAL A 23 -2.58 -2.98 -1.38
CA VAL A 23 -2.77 -3.22 -2.81
C VAL A 23 -2.08 -2.11 -3.60
N ALA A 24 -1.15 -2.50 -4.45
CA ALA A 24 -0.50 -1.61 -5.41
C ALA A 24 -1.28 -1.63 -6.73
N TYR A 25 -1.64 -0.46 -7.25
CA TYR A 25 -2.28 -0.31 -8.56
C TYR A 25 -1.35 0.42 -9.51
N LYS A 26 -1.20 -0.11 -10.73
CA LYS A 26 -0.40 0.52 -11.78
C LYS A 26 -1.15 1.73 -12.35
N VAL A 27 -0.49 2.88 -12.42
CA VAL A 27 -1.04 4.06 -13.08
C VAL A 27 -0.97 3.86 -14.59
N LEU A 28 -2.10 4.03 -15.27
CA LEU A 28 -2.20 3.81 -16.71
C LEU A 28 -1.33 4.84 -17.46
N GLY A 29 -0.37 4.34 -18.25
CA GLY A 29 0.52 5.18 -19.07
C GLY A 29 1.67 5.83 -18.30
N GLU A 30 1.89 5.49 -17.03
CA GLU A 30 3.00 6.01 -16.22
C GLU A 30 3.84 4.86 -15.63
N ASP A 31 5.14 5.09 -15.45
CA ASP A 31 6.03 4.19 -14.70
C ASP A 31 5.85 4.32 -13.19
N LYS A 32 4.59 4.26 -12.74
CA LYS A 32 4.21 4.53 -11.36
C LYS A 32 3.20 3.51 -10.83
N TRP A 33 3.40 3.11 -9.59
CA TRP A 33 2.45 2.33 -8.80
C TRP A 33 2.02 3.15 -7.58
N VAL A 34 0.72 3.12 -7.26
CA VAL A 34 0.18 3.75 -6.05
C VAL A 34 -0.31 2.67 -5.11
N ILE A 35 0.09 2.76 -3.85
CA ILE A 35 -0.16 1.72 -2.86
C ILE A 35 -1.25 2.22 -1.93
N PHE A 36 -2.26 1.38 -1.72
CA PHE A 36 -3.39 1.66 -0.87
C PHE A 36 -3.47 0.67 0.28
N TRP A 37 -3.78 1.23 1.45
CA TRP A 37 -4.26 0.48 2.60
C TRP A 37 -5.76 0.20 2.45
N PRO A 38 -6.20 -1.07 2.37
CA PRO A 38 -7.60 -1.42 2.18
C PRO A 38 -8.48 -0.94 3.34
N ASN A 39 -9.68 -0.43 3.03
CA ASN A 39 -10.58 0.12 4.04
C ASN A 39 -11.21 -0.95 4.96
N ASP A 40 -11.27 -2.19 4.50
CA ASP A 40 -11.78 -3.34 5.23
C ASP A 40 -10.76 -3.96 6.20
N GLN A 41 -9.48 -3.60 6.06
CA GLN A 41 -8.44 -4.05 6.97
C GLN A 41 -8.56 -3.34 8.32
N LYS A 42 -9.16 -4.05 9.29
CA LYS A 42 -9.29 -3.61 10.68
C LYS A 42 -7.95 -3.68 11.37
N CYS A 43 -7.22 -2.58 11.34
CA CYS A 43 -5.97 -2.44 12.02
C CYS A 43 -6.14 -1.40 13.12
N GLU A 44 -6.03 -1.82 14.38
CA GLU A 44 -6.10 -0.90 15.53
C GLU A 44 -4.87 0.02 15.60
N PHE A 45 -3.87 -0.23 14.76
CA PHE A 45 -2.64 0.54 14.64
C PHE A 45 -2.91 1.91 13.99
N ASN A 46 -3.36 2.81 14.87
CA ASN A 46 -3.37 4.27 14.75
C ASN A 46 -4.21 4.85 13.59
N LYS A 47 -5.51 5.05 13.87
CA LYS A 47 -6.41 5.94 13.09
C LYS A 47 -5.77 7.30 12.74
N ASN A 48 -4.84 7.77 13.56
CA ASN A 48 -4.13 9.03 13.35
C ASN A 48 -3.25 9.02 12.09
N ILE A 49 -2.56 7.91 11.77
CA ILE A 49 -1.71 7.82 10.58
C ILE A 49 -2.58 7.89 9.33
N LEU A 50 -3.59 7.01 9.25
CA LEU A 50 -4.52 6.95 8.11
C LEU A 50 -5.37 8.22 7.97
N SER A 51 -5.61 8.97 9.06
CA SER A 51 -6.36 10.24 9.00
C SER A 51 -5.64 11.33 8.18
N SER A 52 -4.33 11.20 8.01
CA SER A 52 -3.53 12.10 7.17
C SER A 52 -3.40 11.61 5.72
N CYS A 53 -3.79 10.38 5.44
CA CYS A 53 -3.77 9.79 4.10
C CYS A 53 -5.02 10.20 3.31
N ASN A 54 -4.86 10.31 2.00
CA ASN A 54 -5.99 10.55 1.11
C ASN A 54 -6.85 9.29 1.01
N PHE A 55 -8.12 9.38 1.39
CA PHE A 55 -9.07 8.28 1.28
C PHE A 55 -9.75 8.24 -0.10
N HIS A 56 -9.73 7.07 -0.72
CA HIS A 56 -10.40 6.77 -1.97
C HIS A 56 -11.44 5.66 -1.75
N PRO A 57 -12.74 5.89 -2.04
CA PRO A 57 -13.81 4.96 -1.67
C PRO A 57 -13.66 3.52 -2.18
N TYR A 58 -13.00 3.32 -3.33
CA TYR A 58 -12.85 2.02 -3.96
C TYR A 58 -11.49 1.35 -3.70
N PHE A 59 -10.49 2.12 -3.27
CA PHE A 59 -9.12 1.64 -3.13
C PHE A 59 -8.65 1.63 -1.67
N GLY A 60 -9.20 2.49 -0.83
CA GLY A 60 -8.78 2.70 0.55
C GLY A 60 -7.89 3.93 0.70
N TYR A 61 -6.97 3.91 1.67
CA TYR A 61 -6.11 5.04 1.98
C TYR A 61 -4.83 5.00 1.17
N GLU A 62 -4.53 6.07 0.44
CA GLU A 62 -3.28 6.21 -0.30
C GLU A 62 -2.11 6.40 0.67
N ILE A 63 -1.21 5.44 0.74
CA ILE A 63 -0.13 5.43 1.73
C ILE A 63 1.23 5.87 1.17
N PHE A 64 1.56 5.47 -0.07
CA PHE A 64 2.74 5.94 -0.80
C PHE A 64 2.67 5.53 -2.29
N SER A 65 3.69 5.92 -3.07
CA SER A 65 3.83 5.51 -4.48
C SER A 65 5.27 5.12 -4.82
N ILE A 66 5.43 4.22 -5.79
CA ILE A 66 6.73 3.75 -6.29
C ILE A 66 6.86 4.12 -7.77
N GLN A 67 8.01 4.65 -8.17
CA GLN A 67 8.34 4.93 -9.58
C GLN A 67 9.07 3.73 -10.21
N GLN A 68 8.31 2.82 -10.80
CA GLN A 68 8.81 1.64 -11.53
C GLN A 68 7.84 1.25 -12.66
N THR A 69 8.39 0.77 -13.77
CA THR A 69 7.62 0.15 -14.85
C THR A 69 6.93 -1.11 -14.32
N ASP A 70 7.70 -2.10 -13.89
CA ASP A 70 7.19 -3.35 -13.34
C ASP A 70 7.54 -3.46 -11.85
N LEU A 71 6.52 -3.70 -11.02
CA LEU A 71 6.69 -3.89 -9.58
C LEU A 71 6.68 -5.38 -9.26
N SER A 72 7.80 -5.90 -8.75
CA SER A 72 7.84 -7.27 -8.25
C SER A 72 7.19 -7.37 -6.87
N TYR A 73 6.60 -8.52 -6.54
CA TYR A 73 6.05 -8.80 -5.21
C TYR A 73 7.05 -8.51 -4.09
N ARG A 74 8.29 -9.01 -4.22
CA ARG A 74 9.33 -8.81 -3.20
C ARG A 74 9.68 -7.33 -3.02
N THR A 75 9.81 -6.58 -4.11
CA THR A 75 10.09 -5.14 -4.06
C THR A 75 8.95 -4.38 -3.39
N GLY A 76 7.70 -4.70 -3.75
CA GLY A 76 6.52 -4.11 -3.14
C GLY A 76 6.44 -4.39 -1.64
N CYS A 77 6.64 -5.65 -1.22
CA CYS A 77 6.65 -6.02 0.20
C CYS A 77 7.75 -5.32 0.99
N ASN A 78 8.95 -5.15 0.41
CA ASN A 78 10.04 -4.43 1.06
C ASN A 78 9.66 -2.94 1.30
N HIS A 79 9.14 -2.26 0.27
CA HIS A 79 8.69 -0.88 0.42
C HIS A 79 7.54 -0.73 1.41
N PHE A 80 6.63 -1.70 1.43
CA PHE A 80 5.53 -1.71 2.39
C PHE A 80 6.04 -1.90 3.83
N ALA A 81 6.96 -2.84 4.06
CA ALA A 81 7.61 -3.01 5.35
C ALA A 81 8.35 -1.74 5.81
N ASP A 82 9.05 -1.06 4.90
CA ASP A 82 9.73 0.21 5.20
C ASP A 82 8.74 1.32 5.57
N TRP A 83 7.59 1.41 4.86
CA TRP A 83 6.53 2.35 5.20
C TRP A 83 5.92 2.06 6.58
N LEU A 84 5.71 0.79 6.92
CA LEU A 84 5.15 0.39 8.23
C LEU A 84 6.06 0.81 9.39
N LYS A 85 7.37 0.60 9.25
CA LYS A 85 8.38 1.06 10.21
C LYS A 85 8.42 2.58 10.31
N ALA A 86 8.46 3.28 9.17
CA ALA A 86 8.50 4.74 9.14
C ALA A 86 7.23 5.38 9.73
N SER A 87 6.09 4.69 9.63
CA SER A 87 4.81 5.12 10.19
C SER A 87 4.69 4.86 11.69
N GLY A 88 5.65 4.15 12.31
CA GLY A 88 5.58 3.75 13.71
C GLY A 88 4.49 2.70 13.99
N ILE A 89 4.05 1.97 12.96
CA ILE A 89 3.17 0.79 13.11
C ILE A 89 3.99 -0.40 13.62
N MET A 90 5.29 -0.40 13.33
CA MET A 90 6.26 -1.42 13.75
C MET A 90 7.50 -0.74 14.35
N GLU A 91 8.13 -1.41 15.32
CA GLU A 91 9.50 -1.11 15.80
C GLU A 91 10.55 -1.91 15.01
#